data_AF-A0AAV4V7P9-F1
#
_entry.id   AF-A0AAV4V7P9-F1
#
_cell.length_a   1.000
_cell.length_b   1.000
_cell.length_c   1.000
_cell.angle_alpha   90.00
_cell.angle_beta   90.00
_cell.angle_gamma   90.00
#
_symmetry.space_group_name_H-M   'P 1'
#
loop_
_entity.id
_entity.type
_entity.pdbx_description
1 polymer ?
#
loop_
_entity_poly.entity_id
_entity_poly.type
_entity_poly.pdbx_seq_one_letter_code
_entity_poly.pdbx_strand_id
1 'polypeptide(L)'
;MKNNREGEEEDKTEERMQKILTLVDAFHRQKESIRHLESMLMKLHIRVKNDHKYLANSMLQVSLKEEFLPKMCHKYFSRISPYPFTNISRFPVSDNHVTWERAWKSYDPIAANMPKEDFFPELRPFVDVDIQMMREMEGEEFQMPVFKWNKSSLSPGGMLLNRKSWITGKFGKEFQYDLDAESLPVNPFGRTGLRGRGALPRWGLITMHL
;
A
#
# COMPACT_ATOMS: atom_id res chain seq x y z
N MET A 1 -37.65 37.36 55.38
CA MET A 1 -37.48 36.40 54.27
C MET A 1 -36.84 36.98 53.00
N LYS A 2 -36.57 38.30 52.87
CA LYS A 2 -35.90 38.87 51.68
C LYS A 2 -34.37 38.74 51.69
N ASN A 3 -33.71 38.90 52.84
CA ASN A 3 -32.23 38.92 52.91
C ASN A 3 -31.52 37.59 52.58
N ASN A 4 -32.19 36.43 52.62
CA ASN A 4 -31.54 35.15 52.26
C ASN A 4 -31.46 34.92 50.75
N ARG A 5 -32.31 35.57 49.94
CA ARG A 5 -32.32 35.39 48.47
C ARG A 5 -31.25 36.23 47.77
N GLU A 6 -30.92 37.40 48.33
CA GLU A 6 -29.89 38.29 47.78
C GLU A 6 -28.48 37.68 47.96
N GLY A 7 -28.19 37.07 49.12
CA GLY A 7 -26.91 36.39 49.36
C GLY A 7 -26.72 35.12 48.50
N GLU A 8 -27.78 34.35 48.23
CA GLU A 8 -27.72 33.19 47.33
C GLU A 8 -27.57 33.58 45.85
N GLU A 9 -28.05 34.76 45.45
CA GLU A 9 -27.84 35.30 44.09
C GLU A 9 -26.43 35.88 43.92
N GLU A 10 -25.89 36.56 44.93
CA GLU A 10 -24.49 37.02 44.92
C GLU A 10 -23.49 35.85 44.84
N ASP A 11 -23.68 34.80 45.64
CA ASP A 11 -22.81 33.62 45.65
C ASP A 11 -22.83 32.86 44.30
N LYS A 12 -24.02 32.74 43.68
CA LYS A 12 -24.16 32.21 42.31
C LYS A 12 -23.50 33.09 41.25
N THR A 13 -23.48 34.40 41.46
CA THR A 13 -22.87 35.36 40.54
C THR A 13 -21.35 35.31 40.64
N GLU A 14 -20.82 35.15 41.84
CA GLU A 14 -19.40 34.96 42.11
C GLU A 14 -18.89 33.62 41.54
N GLU A 15 -19.64 32.53 41.71
CA GLU A 15 -19.31 31.22 41.11
C GLU A 15 -19.30 31.27 39.58
N ARG A 16 -20.25 32.01 38.97
CA ARG A 16 -20.28 32.25 37.51
C ARG A 16 -19.08 33.07 37.05
N MET A 17 -18.72 34.11 37.78
CA MET A 17 -17.56 34.94 37.48
C MET A 17 -16.27 34.14 37.55
N GLN A 18 -16.13 33.26 38.55
CA GLN A 18 -14.97 32.37 38.66
C GLN A 18 -14.88 31.38 37.50
N LYS A 19 -16.00 30.80 37.06
CA LYS A 19 -16.06 29.94 35.87
C LYS A 19 -15.64 30.70 34.61
N ILE A 20 -16.10 31.93 34.43
CA ILE A 20 -15.71 32.79 33.30
C ILE A 20 -14.20 33.05 33.31
N LEU A 21 -13.60 33.38 34.47
CA LEU A 21 -12.17 33.61 34.60
C LEU A 21 -11.36 32.36 34.22
N THR A 22 -11.75 31.18 34.70
CA THR A 22 -11.05 29.93 34.32
C THR A 22 -11.13 29.61 32.83
N LEU A 23 -12.26 29.92 32.19
CA LEU A 23 -12.45 29.77 30.75
C LEU A 23 -11.59 30.75 29.95
N VAL A 24 -11.48 32.01 30.41
CA VAL A 24 -10.62 33.03 29.78
C VAL A 24 -9.15 32.60 29.85
N ASP A 25 -8.71 32.07 30.98
CA ASP A 25 -7.35 31.55 31.14
C ASP A 25 -7.08 30.33 30.26
N ALA A 26 -8.04 29.41 30.17
CA ALA A 26 -7.94 28.25 29.29
C ALA A 26 -7.86 28.69 27.82
N PHE A 27 -8.65 29.68 27.41
CA PHE A 27 -8.61 30.26 26.07
C PHE A 27 -7.27 30.93 25.78
N HIS A 28 -6.69 31.65 26.74
CA HIS A 28 -5.36 32.24 26.60
C HIS A 28 -4.28 31.17 26.40
N ARG A 29 -4.30 30.09 27.20
CA ARG A 29 -3.37 28.95 27.04
C ARG A 29 -3.51 28.28 25.67
N GLN A 30 -4.75 28.11 25.19
CA GLN A 30 -5.01 27.54 23.87
C GLN A 30 -4.48 28.46 22.75
N LYS A 31 -4.67 29.77 22.88
CA LYS A 31 -4.17 30.77 21.94
C LYS A 31 -2.64 30.75 21.85
N GLU A 32 -1.94 30.66 22.97
CA GLU A 32 -0.48 30.50 22.97
C GLU A 32 -0.04 29.19 22.31
N SER A 33 -0.77 28.11 22.54
CA SER A 33 -0.49 26.80 21.91
C SER A 33 -0.63 26.87 20.39
N ILE A 34 -1.66 27.56 19.88
CA ILE A 34 -1.86 27.77 18.44
C ILE A 34 -0.70 28.58 17.83
N ARG A 35 -0.30 29.68 18.46
CA ARG A 35 0.85 30.47 17.99
C ARG A 35 2.14 29.66 17.96
N HIS A 36 2.35 28.79 18.95
CA HIS A 36 3.49 27.89 18.97
C HIS A 36 3.47 26.90 17.79
N LEU A 37 2.31 26.29 17.53
CA LEU A 37 2.12 25.39 16.39
C LEU A 37 2.35 26.09 15.05
N GLU A 38 1.85 27.32 14.88
CA GLU A 38 2.08 28.14 13.69
C GLU A 38 3.58 28.39 13.47
N SER A 39 4.32 28.71 14.55
CA SER A 39 5.78 28.88 14.49
C SER A 39 6.50 27.60 14.06
N MET A 40 6.10 26.45 14.60
CA MET A 40 6.67 25.15 14.19
C MET A 40 6.37 24.81 12.73
N LEU A 41 5.14 25.09 12.28
CA LEU A 41 4.71 24.85 10.90
C LEU A 41 5.50 25.72 9.92
N MET A 42 5.76 26.97 10.28
CA MET A 42 6.60 27.87 9.48
C MET A 42 8.04 27.36 9.37
N LYS A 43 8.64 26.89 10.48
CA LYS A 43 9.99 26.27 10.47
C LYS A 43 10.03 25.03 9.59
N LEU A 44 9.02 24.17 9.67
CA LEU A 44 8.86 22.99 8.82
C LEU A 44 8.74 23.36 7.35
N HIS A 45 7.92 24.36 7.02
CA HIS A 45 7.75 24.83 5.65
C HIS A 45 9.07 25.33 5.06
N ILE A 46 9.84 26.11 5.83
CA ILE A 46 11.17 26.60 5.42
C ILE A 46 12.12 25.42 5.21
N ARG A 47 12.12 24.43 6.11
CA ARG A 47 12.96 23.23 5.98
C ARG A 47 12.62 22.45 4.72
N VAL A 48 11.34 22.14 4.47
CA VAL A 48 10.90 21.42 3.26
C VAL A 48 11.31 22.17 1.99
N LYS A 49 11.15 23.51 1.97
CA LYS A 49 11.56 24.33 0.83
C LYS A 49 13.07 24.29 0.59
N ASN A 50 13.86 24.35 1.67
CA ASN A 50 15.32 24.27 1.60
C ASN A 50 15.79 22.87 1.18
N ASP A 51 15.19 21.82 1.70
CA ASP A 51 15.47 20.44 1.33
C ASP A 51 15.11 20.20 -0.14
N HIS A 52 13.96 20.70 -0.60
CA HIS A 52 13.58 20.64 -2.02
C HIS A 52 14.60 21.36 -2.91
N LYS A 53 15.03 22.57 -2.53
CA LYS A 53 16.09 23.31 -3.25
C LYS A 53 17.43 22.57 -3.21
N TYR A 54 17.79 21.97 -2.08
CA TYR A 54 19.00 21.17 -1.93
C TYR A 54 18.93 19.94 -2.82
N LEU A 55 17.82 19.19 -2.85
CA LEU A 55 17.64 18.04 -3.72
C LEU A 55 17.61 18.41 -5.21
N ALA A 56 17.05 19.57 -5.55
CA ALA A 56 17.05 20.07 -6.92
C ALA A 56 18.44 20.50 -7.41
N ASN A 57 19.27 21.07 -6.52
CA ASN A 57 20.57 21.64 -6.86
C ASN A 57 21.76 20.72 -6.57
N SER A 58 21.64 19.82 -5.60
CA SER A 58 22.63 18.76 -5.39
C SER A 58 22.55 17.80 -6.57
N MET A 59 23.70 17.31 -7.03
CA MET A 59 23.82 16.31 -8.10
C MET A 59 23.22 14.93 -7.74
N LEU A 60 22.22 14.89 -6.86
CA LEU A 60 21.23 13.81 -6.74
C LEU A 60 20.14 13.89 -7.80
N GLN A 61 20.18 14.91 -8.67
CA GLN A 61 19.95 14.67 -10.10
C GLN A 61 21.08 13.80 -10.70
N VAL A 62 21.50 12.73 -10.00
CA VAL A 62 21.94 11.52 -10.68
C VAL A 62 20.80 11.25 -11.61
N SER A 63 21.08 11.44 -12.89
CA SER A 63 20.08 11.45 -13.92
C SER A 63 19.28 10.17 -13.81
N LEU A 64 18.08 10.26 -13.23
CA LEU A 64 17.08 9.20 -13.28
C LEU A 64 16.72 8.88 -14.74
N LYS A 65 17.19 9.70 -15.69
CA LYS A 65 17.18 9.43 -17.13
C LYS A 65 18.37 8.59 -17.62
N GLU A 66 19.55 8.67 -17.00
CA GLU A 66 20.78 8.02 -17.47
C GLU A 66 21.09 6.70 -16.74
N GLU A 67 20.77 6.56 -15.45
CA GLU A 67 20.99 5.29 -14.72
C GLU A 67 19.76 4.37 -14.68
N PHE A 68 18.55 4.94 -14.65
CA PHE A 68 17.35 4.14 -14.89
C PHE A 68 17.11 4.07 -16.39
N LEU A 69 17.75 3.10 -17.05
CA LEU A 69 17.14 2.53 -18.25
C LEU A 69 15.67 2.24 -17.88
N PRO A 70 14.66 2.87 -18.53
CA PRO A 70 13.24 2.66 -18.20
C PRO A 70 12.86 1.16 -18.21
N LYS A 71 13.68 0.35 -18.88
CA LYS A 71 13.62 -1.11 -18.96
C LYS A 71 13.94 -1.86 -17.65
N MET A 72 14.49 -1.23 -16.61
CA MET A 72 14.88 -1.93 -15.36
C MET A 72 14.18 -1.40 -14.10
N CYS A 73 13.43 -0.30 -14.18
CA CYS A 73 12.83 0.31 -12.98
C CYS A 73 11.86 -0.64 -12.27
N HIS A 74 11.06 -1.38 -13.03
CA HIS A 74 10.07 -2.31 -12.48
C HIS A 74 10.73 -3.44 -11.68
N LYS A 75 11.93 -3.90 -12.06
CA LYS A 75 12.66 -4.94 -11.34
C LYS A 75 13.19 -4.44 -10.00
N TYR A 76 13.57 -3.17 -9.93
CA TYR A 76 14.04 -2.54 -8.70
C TYR A 76 12.86 -2.27 -7.74
N PHE A 77 11.85 -1.52 -8.19
CA PHE A 77 10.70 -1.15 -7.37
C PHE A 77 9.91 -2.36 -6.85
N SER A 78 9.83 -3.46 -7.63
CA SER A 78 9.15 -4.68 -7.20
C SER A 78 9.85 -5.44 -6.06
N ARG A 79 11.09 -5.06 -5.69
CA ARG A 79 11.87 -5.67 -4.60
C ARG A 79 12.03 -4.76 -3.38
N ILE A 80 11.52 -3.53 -3.43
CA ILE A 80 11.62 -2.58 -2.31
C ILE A 80 10.71 -3.02 -1.16
N SER A 81 11.25 -2.89 0.05
CA SER A 81 10.54 -3.08 1.31
C SER A 81 10.36 -1.75 2.05
N PRO A 82 9.28 -1.60 2.84
CA PRO A 82 8.20 -2.56 3.02
C PRO A 82 7.31 -2.70 1.76
N TYR A 83 6.57 -3.80 1.64
CA TYR A 83 5.55 -3.93 0.60
C TYR A 83 4.52 -2.80 0.76
N PRO A 84 4.10 -2.12 -0.32
CA PRO A 84 3.27 -0.93 -0.23
C PRO A 84 2.05 -1.10 0.68
N PHE A 85 1.80 -0.10 1.53
CA PHE A 85 0.69 -0.07 2.50
C PHE A 85 0.68 -1.20 3.54
N THR A 86 1.83 -1.86 3.77
CA THR A 86 1.98 -2.90 4.79
C THR A 86 3.28 -2.71 5.55
N ASN A 87 3.46 -3.46 6.64
CA ASN A 87 4.74 -3.59 7.35
C ASN A 87 5.51 -4.85 6.93
N ILE A 88 5.15 -5.47 5.81
CA ILE A 88 5.76 -6.73 5.35
C ILE A 88 7.09 -6.43 4.67
N SER A 89 8.18 -6.97 5.22
CA SER A 89 9.49 -6.97 4.57
C SER A 89 9.60 -8.12 3.58
N ARG A 90 10.00 -7.84 2.35
CA ARG A 90 10.24 -8.87 1.34
C ARG A 90 11.50 -9.67 1.67
N PHE A 91 11.55 -10.91 1.22
CA PHE A 91 12.78 -11.68 1.20
C PHE A 91 13.83 -10.99 0.33
N PRO A 92 15.07 -10.81 0.80
CA PRO A 92 16.08 -10.06 0.06
C PRO A 92 16.48 -10.80 -1.23
N VAL A 93 16.30 -10.13 -2.37
CA VAL A 93 16.67 -10.67 -3.70
C VAL A 93 17.74 -9.78 -4.31
N SER A 94 19.00 -10.24 -4.34
CA SER A 94 20.09 -9.59 -5.06
C SER A 94 19.88 -9.64 -6.58
N ASP A 95 20.50 -8.73 -7.34
CA ASP A 95 20.37 -8.68 -8.80
C ASP A 95 20.74 -9.99 -9.51
N ASN A 96 21.75 -10.70 -9.01
CA ASN A 96 22.22 -11.98 -9.53
C ASN A 96 21.24 -13.15 -9.35
N HIS A 97 20.17 -12.95 -8.59
CA HIS A 97 19.16 -13.96 -8.26
C HIS A 97 17.74 -13.56 -8.67
N VAL A 98 17.58 -12.46 -9.42
CA VAL A 98 16.28 -12.03 -9.95
C VAL A 98 15.74 -13.01 -10.99
N THR A 99 16.58 -13.51 -11.91
CA THR A 99 16.15 -14.43 -12.97
C THR A 99 15.71 -15.79 -12.43
N TRP A 100 14.57 -16.30 -12.91
CA TRP A 100 14.09 -17.64 -12.58
C TRP A 100 14.98 -18.77 -13.11
N GLU A 101 15.73 -18.51 -14.18
CA GLU A 101 16.64 -19.48 -14.82
C GLU A 101 17.70 -20.03 -13.85
N ARG A 102 18.13 -19.19 -12.89
CA ARG A 102 19.06 -19.62 -11.85
C ARG A 102 18.29 -20.30 -10.73
N ALA A 103 18.56 -21.59 -10.52
CA ALA A 103 18.04 -22.33 -9.39
C ALA A 103 18.50 -21.71 -8.06
N TRP A 104 17.57 -21.55 -7.12
CA TRP A 104 17.85 -20.99 -5.80
C TRP A 104 17.07 -21.76 -4.73
N LYS A 105 17.70 -22.76 -4.14
CA LYS A 105 17.05 -23.70 -3.21
C LYS A 105 16.65 -23.05 -1.88
N SER A 106 17.42 -22.08 -1.40
CA SER A 106 17.13 -21.32 -0.17
C SER A 106 16.21 -20.12 -0.40
N TYR A 107 15.58 -20.00 -1.56
CA TYR A 107 14.64 -18.91 -1.85
C TYR A 107 13.31 -19.18 -1.17
N ASP A 108 13.09 -18.50 -0.03
CA ASP A 108 11.86 -18.63 0.75
C ASP A 108 11.14 -17.30 1.01
N PRO A 109 10.57 -16.68 -0.05
CA PRO A 109 9.79 -15.46 0.08
C PRO A 109 8.51 -15.66 0.89
N ILE A 110 8.18 -14.61 1.67
CA ILE A 110 6.96 -14.53 2.48
C ILE A 110 5.73 -14.55 1.56
N ALA A 111 4.74 -15.38 1.88
CA ALA A 111 3.43 -15.32 1.25
C ALA A 111 2.63 -14.17 1.85
N ALA A 112 2.21 -13.21 1.02
CA ALA A 112 1.33 -12.12 1.44
C ALA A 112 0.14 -12.04 0.50
N ASN A 113 -1.05 -12.02 1.08
CA ASN A 113 -2.32 -11.83 0.39
C ASN A 113 -3.16 -10.88 1.23
N MET A 114 -3.60 -9.79 0.63
CA MET A 114 -4.54 -8.87 1.28
C MET A 114 -5.93 -9.53 1.28
N PRO A 115 -6.61 -9.58 2.45
CA PRO A 115 -8.00 -10.02 2.55
C PRO A 115 -8.91 -9.21 1.63
N LYS A 116 -9.96 -9.84 1.11
CA LYS A 116 -10.92 -9.19 0.21
C LYS A 116 -11.63 -8.01 0.89
N GLU A 117 -11.83 -8.11 2.20
CA GLU A 117 -12.50 -7.14 3.05
C GLU A 117 -11.74 -5.81 3.13
N ASP A 118 -10.40 -5.88 3.02
CA ASP A 118 -9.49 -4.73 3.09
C ASP A 118 -9.40 -3.95 1.78
N PHE A 119 -9.93 -4.48 0.68
CA PHE A 119 -10.07 -3.74 -0.58
C PHE A 119 -11.26 -2.78 -0.52
N PHE A 120 -11.15 -1.68 -1.26
CA PHE A 120 -12.27 -0.78 -1.54
C PHE A 120 -13.50 -1.56 -2.04
N PRO A 121 -14.73 -1.25 -1.58
CA PRO A 121 -15.94 -1.98 -1.92
C PRO A 121 -16.13 -2.26 -3.43
N GLU A 122 -15.73 -1.32 -4.27
CA GLU A 122 -15.82 -1.38 -5.73
C GLU A 122 -14.86 -2.40 -6.34
N LEU A 123 -13.72 -2.65 -5.69
CA LEU A 123 -12.72 -3.61 -6.13
C LEU A 123 -13.00 -5.03 -5.63
N ARG A 124 -13.76 -5.20 -4.54
CA ARG A 124 -14.04 -6.51 -3.93
C ARG A 124 -14.58 -7.56 -4.92
N PRO A 125 -15.52 -7.25 -5.84
CA PRO A 125 -15.97 -8.21 -6.85
C PRO A 125 -14.84 -8.70 -7.77
N PHE A 126 -13.79 -7.89 -7.89
CA PHE A 126 -12.62 -8.20 -8.68
C PHE A 126 -11.47 -8.85 -7.91
N VAL A 127 -11.64 -9.12 -6.61
CA VAL A 127 -10.63 -9.82 -5.82
C VAL A 127 -10.77 -11.33 -6.02
N ASP A 128 -9.70 -11.96 -6.50
CA ASP A 128 -9.59 -13.41 -6.59
C ASP A 128 -9.51 -14.03 -5.19
N VAL A 129 -9.94 -15.28 -5.09
CA VAL A 129 -9.84 -16.06 -3.85
C VAL A 129 -8.37 -16.26 -3.43
N ASP A 130 -8.15 -16.37 -2.13
CA ASP A 130 -6.84 -16.70 -1.59
C ASP A 130 -6.56 -18.20 -1.72
N ILE A 131 -5.88 -18.56 -2.81
CA ILE A 131 -5.53 -19.93 -3.14
C ILE A 131 -4.58 -20.54 -2.10
N GLN A 132 -3.66 -19.75 -1.55
CA GLN A 132 -2.66 -20.25 -0.60
C GLN A 132 -3.32 -20.56 0.74
N MET A 133 -4.17 -19.65 1.23
CA MET A 133 -4.96 -19.89 2.44
C MET A 133 -5.90 -21.10 2.28
N MET A 134 -6.61 -21.22 1.15
CA MET A 134 -7.48 -22.37 0.88
C MET A 134 -6.69 -23.69 0.90
N ARG A 135 -5.51 -23.71 0.27
CA ARG A 135 -4.62 -24.88 0.26
C ARG A 135 -4.16 -25.26 1.66
N GLU A 136 -3.78 -24.29 2.49
CA GLU A 136 -3.37 -24.53 3.88
C GLU A 136 -4.52 -25.09 4.72
N MET A 137 -5.76 -24.63 4.49
CA MET A 137 -6.95 -25.08 5.23
C MET A 137 -7.44 -26.45 4.79
N GLU A 138 -7.46 -26.73 3.48
CA GLU A 138 -8.01 -27.97 2.91
C GLU A 138 -6.96 -29.09 2.79
N GLY A 139 -5.67 -28.76 2.86
CA GLY A 139 -4.57 -29.72 2.86
C GLY A 139 -4.58 -30.63 1.63
N GLU A 140 -4.68 -31.95 1.85
CA GLU A 140 -4.69 -32.96 0.79
C GLU A 140 -5.99 -32.96 -0.03
N GLU A 141 -7.09 -32.46 0.52
CA GLU A 141 -8.39 -32.38 -0.17
C GLU A 141 -8.48 -31.15 -1.09
N PHE A 142 -7.50 -30.24 -1.01
CA PHE A 142 -7.50 -28.98 -1.74
C PHE A 142 -7.68 -29.18 -3.25
N GLN A 143 -8.73 -28.54 -3.80
CA GLN A 143 -8.97 -28.48 -5.23
C GLN A 143 -8.69 -27.08 -5.76
N MET A 144 -7.73 -27.00 -6.68
CA MET A 144 -7.37 -25.72 -7.32
C MET A 144 -8.59 -25.11 -8.02
N PRO A 145 -8.97 -23.86 -7.69
CA PRO A 145 -10.03 -23.17 -8.42
C PRO A 145 -9.71 -23.10 -9.91
N VAL A 146 -10.72 -23.28 -10.77
CA VAL A 146 -10.54 -23.36 -12.22
C VAL A 146 -10.25 -21.97 -12.80
N PHE A 147 -8.97 -21.58 -12.80
CA PHE A 147 -8.49 -20.39 -13.49
C PHE A 147 -7.97 -20.75 -14.88
N LYS A 148 -8.54 -20.09 -15.91
CA LYS A 148 -8.05 -20.18 -17.28
C LYS A 148 -6.89 -19.20 -17.47
N TRP A 149 -5.70 -19.59 -17.02
CA TRP A 149 -4.47 -18.80 -17.17
C TRP A 149 -4.14 -18.54 -18.65
N ASN A 150 -3.48 -17.41 -18.92
CA ASN A 150 -3.12 -16.97 -20.26
C ASN A 150 -4.31 -16.88 -21.25
N LYS A 151 -5.54 -16.74 -20.75
CA LYS A 151 -6.78 -16.70 -21.53
C LYS A 151 -7.76 -15.65 -20.98
N SER A 152 -8.69 -15.23 -21.83
CA SER A 152 -9.86 -14.47 -21.42
C SER A 152 -11.03 -15.42 -21.21
N SER A 153 -11.82 -15.20 -20.17
CA SER A 153 -12.97 -16.04 -19.82
C SER A 153 -14.11 -15.20 -19.26
N LEU A 154 -15.34 -15.66 -19.38
CA LEU A 154 -16.45 -15.11 -18.60
C LEU A 154 -16.61 -15.93 -17.33
N SER A 155 -16.71 -15.24 -16.20
CA SER A 155 -17.16 -15.85 -14.95
C SER A 155 -18.63 -16.30 -15.06
N PRO A 156 -19.10 -17.20 -14.20
CA PRO A 156 -20.53 -17.56 -14.13
C PRO A 156 -21.47 -16.36 -13.95
N GLY A 157 -21.00 -15.28 -13.32
CA GLY A 157 -21.72 -14.02 -13.16
C GLY A 157 -21.63 -13.07 -14.36
N GLY A 158 -21.15 -13.52 -15.53
CA GLY A 158 -21.07 -12.71 -16.75
C GLY A 158 -19.90 -11.71 -16.80
N MET A 159 -19.10 -11.59 -15.73
CA MET A 159 -17.93 -10.70 -15.70
C MET A 159 -16.78 -11.26 -16.54
N LEU A 160 -16.22 -10.43 -17.42
CA LEU A 160 -15.04 -10.75 -18.22
C LEU A 160 -13.77 -10.76 -17.34
N LEU A 161 -13.09 -11.90 -17.32
CA LEU A 161 -11.82 -12.13 -16.66
C LEU A 161 -10.74 -12.29 -17.71
N ASN A 162 -9.98 -11.23 -17.97
CA ASN A 162 -8.81 -11.28 -18.85
C ASN A 162 -7.56 -11.62 -18.03
N ARG A 163 -7.04 -12.83 -18.21
CA ARG A 163 -5.78 -13.28 -17.60
C ARG A 163 -4.64 -13.36 -18.63
N LYS A 164 -4.80 -12.79 -19.82
CA LYS A 164 -3.72 -12.70 -20.81
C LYS A 164 -2.70 -11.65 -20.39
N SER A 165 -1.46 -11.86 -20.79
CA SER A 165 -0.44 -10.83 -20.67
C SER A 165 -0.65 -9.73 -21.70
N TRP A 166 -0.40 -8.49 -21.29
CA TRP A 166 -0.23 -7.36 -22.21
C TRP A 166 1.19 -7.29 -22.79
N ILE A 167 2.12 -8.09 -22.27
CA ILE A 167 3.51 -8.13 -22.73
C ILE A 167 3.52 -8.72 -24.15
N THR A 168 4.20 -8.03 -25.06
CA THR A 168 4.44 -8.54 -26.41
C THR A 168 5.74 -9.34 -26.43
N GLY A 169 5.65 -10.59 -26.87
CA GLY A 169 6.82 -11.45 -27.07
C GLY A 169 7.63 -11.05 -28.31
N LYS A 170 8.71 -11.81 -28.56
CA LYS A 170 9.50 -11.64 -29.79
C LYS A 170 8.60 -11.82 -31.02
N PHE A 171 8.80 -11.00 -32.05
CA PHE A 171 8.06 -11.04 -33.31
C PHE A 171 6.54 -10.75 -33.19
N GLY A 172 6.12 -10.00 -32.16
CA GLY A 172 4.71 -9.58 -32.04
C GLY A 172 3.76 -10.66 -31.52
N LYS A 173 4.28 -11.82 -31.09
CA LYS A 173 3.45 -12.91 -30.54
C LYS A 173 2.98 -12.57 -29.12
N GLU A 174 1.75 -12.99 -28.77
CA GLU A 174 1.24 -12.90 -27.39
C GLU A 174 2.21 -13.61 -26.42
N PHE A 175 2.63 -12.92 -25.37
CA PHE A 175 3.44 -13.51 -24.30
C PHE A 175 2.54 -14.35 -23.38
N GLN A 176 3.01 -15.54 -23.02
CA GLN A 176 2.38 -16.39 -22.00
C GLN A 176 3.32 -16.48 -20.81
N TYR A 177 2.81 -16.19 -19.61
CA TYR A 177 3.59 -16.37 -18.38
C TYR A 177 3.55 -17.82 -17.92
N ASP A 178 4.64 -18.24 -17.29
CA ASP A 178 4.77 -19.58 -16.73
C ASP A 178 3.98 -19.71 -15.42
N LEU A 179 3.67 -20.95 -15.06
CA LEU A 179 3.10 -21.33 -13.77
C LEU A 179 4.15 -22.05 -12.94
N ASP A 180 4.09 -21.91 -11.62
CA ASP A 180 4.94 -22.65 -10.70
C ASP A 180 4.40 -24.07 -10.42
N ALA A 181 5.07 -24.79 -9.52
CA ALA A 181 4.67 -26.13 -9.10
C ALA A 181 3.29 -26.17 -8.41
N GLU A 182 2.81 -25.05 -7.88
CA GLU A 182 1.49 -24.90 -7.27
C GLU A 182 0.42 -24.45 -8.28
N SER A 183 0.77 -24.38 -9.57
CA SER A 183 -0.08 -23.89 -10.67
C SER A 183 -0.45 -22.40 -10.53
N LEU A 184 0.39 -21.61 -9.86
CA LEU A 184 0.23 -20.16 -9.71
C LEU A 184 1.09 -19.39 -10.72
N PRO A 185 0.63 -18.23 -11.21
CA PRO A 185 1.39 -17.40 -12.15
C PRO A 185 2.73 -16.93 -11.58
N VAL A 186 3.79 -17.11 -12.36
CA VAL A 186 5.13 -16.62 -12.05
C VAL A 186 5.36 -15.26 -12.68
N ASN A 187 5.96 -14.32 -11.94
CA ASN A 187 6.31 -13.00 -12.50
C ASN A 187 7.31 -13.16 -13.65
N PRO A 188 6.98 -12.75 -14.89
CA PRO A 188 7.86 -12.92 -16.05
C PRO A 188 9.16 -12.11 -15.95
N PHE A 189 9.23 -11.11 -15.06
CA PHE A 189 10.42 -10.28 -14.87
C PHE A 189 11.33 -10.75 -13.72
N GLY A 190 10.99 -11.85 -13.05
CA GLY A 190 11.84 -12.47 -12.03
C GLY A 190 11.30 -12.40 -10.60
N ARG A 191 12.13 -12.85 -9.67
CA ARG A 191 11.87 -12.90 -8.23
C ARG A 191 11.73 -11.50 -7.63
N THR A 192 10.70 -11.32 -6.81
CA THR A 192 10.38 -10.06 -6.12
C THR A 192 10.59 -10.14 -4.61
N GLY A 193 10.89 -11.33 -4.07
CA GLY A 193 11.00 -11.54 -2.62
C GLY A 193 9.67 -11.69 -1.90
N LEU A 194 8.55 -11.86 -2.62
CA LEU A 194 7.22 -12.07 -2.04
C LEU A 194 6.44 -13.08 -2.89
N ARG A 195 5.71 -14.00 -2.26
CA ARG A 195 4.71 -14.89 -2.90
C ARG A 195 3.31 -14.37 -2.60
N GLY A 196 2.32 -14.84 -3.33
CA GLY A 196 0.95 -14.37 -3.19
C GLY A 196 0.64 -13.14 -4.04
N ARG A 197 -0.58 -12.65 -3.92
CA ARG A 197 -1.08 -11.47 -4.64
C ARG A 197 -0.63 -10.15 -4.03
N GLY A 198 -0.28 -10.14 -2.75
CA GLY A 198 -0.15 -8.91 -1.97
C GLY A 198 -1.46 -8.12 -1.97
N ALA A 199 -1.39 -6.81 -2.23
CA ALA A 199 -2.53 -5.89 -2.32
C ALA A 199 -3.15 -5.83 -3.73
N LEU A 200 -2.89 -6.83 -4.57
CA LEU A 200 -3.44 -6.91 -5.91
C LEU A 200 -4.75 -7.70 -5.93
N PRO A 201 -5.78 -7.23 -6.65
CA PRO A 201 -7.06 -7.93 -6.71
C PRO A 201 -6.96 -9.28 -7.43
N ARG A 202 -6.05 -9.44 -8.41
CA ARG A 202 -5.97 -10.66 -9.24
C ARG A 202 -4.63 -11.38 -9.10
N TRP A 203 -4.66 -12.70 -9.22
CA TRP A 203 -3.47 -13.51 -9.44
C TRP A 203 -2.91 -13.29 -10.85
N GLY A 204 -1.58 -13.18 -10.96
CA GLY A 204 -0.89 -12.97 -12.23
C GLY A 204 -0.89 -11.52 -12.68
N LEU A 205 -1.07 -11.29 -13.98
CA LEU A 205 -1.03 -9.95 -14.57
C LEU A 205 -2.37 -9.23 -14.37
N ILE A 206 -2.28 -7.96 -13.98
CA ILE A 206 -3.42 -7.06 -13.98
C ILE A 206 -3.41 -6.29 -15.29
N THR A 207 -4.45 -6.49 -16.10
CA THR A 207 -4.78 -5.56 -17.18
C THR A 207 -5.83 -4.59 -16.64
N MET A 208 -5.47 -3.32 -16.47
CA MET A 208 -6.47 -2.26 -16.35
C MET A 208 -6.97 -1.96 -17.76
N HIS A 209 -8.23 -2.29 -18.05
CA HIS A 209 -8.91 -1.62 -19.16
C HIS A 209 -9.26 -0.22 -18.65
N LEU A 210 -8.45 0.77 -19.05
CA LEU A 210 -8.81 2.18 -19.00
C LEU A 210 -9.81 2.48 -20.13
#